data_AF-A0A842UBZ1-F1
#
_entry.id   AF-A0A842UBZ1-F1
#
_cell.length_a   1.000
_cell.length_b   1.000
_cell.length_c   1.000
_cell.angle_alpha   90.00
_cell.angle_beta   90.00
_cell.angle_gamma   90.00
#
_symmetry.space_group_name_H-M   'P 1'
#
loop_
_entity.id
_entity.type
_entity.pdbx_description
1 polymer ?
#
loop_
_entity_poly.entity_id
_entity_poly.type
_entity_poly.pdbx_seq_one_letter_code
_entity_poly.pdbx_strand_id
1 'polypeptide(L)'
;MVTVRFFPTDADYRIIGKTPVIRLFGKTKEGEQICVMDSNFLPYFYVLPDENNSLGELKTYFETFSHEEINIVKIEQVKKQYWG
;
A
#
# COMPACT_ATOMS: atom_id res chain seq x y z
N MET A 1 19.67 -6.24 -11.18
CA MET A 1 18.19 -6.17 -11.10
C MET A 1 17.66 -7.41 -11.82
N VAL A 2 16.84 -8.23 -11.16
CA VAL A 2 16.28 -9.44 -11.78
C VAL A 2 14.91 -9.09 -12.34
N THR A 3 14.66 -9.45 -13.60
CA THR A 3 13.37 -9.23 -14.28
C THR A 3 12.77 -10.58 -14.62
N VAL A 4 11.52 -10.80 -14.25
CA VAL A 4 10.78 -12.03 -14.53
C VAL A 4 9.49 -11.73 -15.28
N ARG A 5 9.11 -12.58 -16.23
CA ARG A 5 7.83 -12.52 -16.93
C ARG A 5 7.04 -13.77 -16.60
N PHE A 6 5.82 -13.59 -16.11
CA PHE A 6 4.94 -14.67 -15.71
C PHE A 6 3.48 -14.20 -15.86
N PHE A 7 2.55 -15.14 -15.78
CA PHE A 7 1.12 -14.90 -15.81
C PHE A 7 0.57 -15.03 -14.39
N PRO A 8 0.16 -13.93 -13.74
CA PRO A 8 -0.46 -13.98 -12.42
C PRO A 8 -1.79 -14.73 -12.47
N THR A 9 -2.01 -15.62 -11.53
CA THR A 9 -3.25 -16.40 -11.38
C THR A 9 -3.98 -16.08 -10.09
N ASP A 10 -3.26 -15.66 -9.05
CA ASP A 10 -3.82 -15.29 -7.76
C ASP A 10 -2.91 -14.26 -7.08
N ALA A 11 -3.49 -13.48 -6.17
CA ALA A 11 -2.76 -12.51 -5.37
C ALA A 11 -3.32 -12.44 -3.96
N ASP A 12 -2.43 -12.41 -2.96
CA ASP A 12 -2.84 -12.14 -1.59
C ASP A 12 -1.91 -11.18 -0.87
N TYR A 13 -2.39 -10.67 0.26
CA TYR A 13 -1.67 -9.78 1.14
C TYR A 13 -1.44 -10.47 2.48
N ARG A 14 -0.19 -10.49 2.94
CA ARG A 14 0.18 -11.09 4.23
C ARG A 14 1.13 -10.17 4.98
N ILE A 15 0.97 -10.14 6.29
CA ILE A 15 1.98 -9.59 7.19
C ILE A 15 2.94 -10.73 7.52
N ILE A 16 4.19 -10.62 7.04
CA ILE A 16 5.26 -11.58 7.33
C ILE A 16 6.20 -10.92 8.34
N GLY A 17 6.17 -11.38 9.59
CA GLY A 17 6.83 -10.71 10.70
C GLY A 17 6.16 -9.36 10.99
N LYS A 18 6.82 -8.25 10.61
CA LYS A 18 6.29 -6.87 10.71
C LYS A 18 6.15 -6.18 9.35
N THR A 19 6.40 -6.91 8.26
CA THR A 19 6.44 -6.33 6.93
C THR A 19 5.22 -6.75 6.13
N PRO A 20 4.44 -5.81 5.57
CA PRO A 20 3.38 -6.14 4.64
C PRO A 20 3.98 -6.64 3.32
N VAL A 21 3.47 -7.76 2.81
CA VAL A 21 3.95 -8.37 1.56
C VAL A 21 2.78 -8.73 0.67
N ILE A 22 2.78 -8.23 -0.56
CA ILE A 22 1.93 -8.73 -1.63
C ILE A 22 2.61 -9.96 -2.23
N ARG A 23 1.86 -11.06 -2.32
CA ARG A 23 2.31 -12.27 -3.01
C ARG A 23 1.52 -12.43 -4.30
N LEU A 24 2.23 -12.54 -5.41
CA LEU A 24 1.65 -12.81 -6.72
C LEU A 24 2.01 -14.24 -7.11
N PHE A 25 1.02 -15.10 -7.19
CA PHE A 25 1.16 -16.47 -7.64
C PHE A 25 0.90 -16.56 -9.12
N GLY A 26 1.57 -17.46 -9.81
CA GLY A 26 1.33 -17.65 -11.24
C GLY A 26 2.20 -18.70 -11.87
N LYS A 27 2.32 -18.60 -13.20
CA LYS A 27 3.18 -19.46 -14.00
C LYS A 27 4.10 -18.68 -14.93
N THR A 28 5.34 -19.13 -15.09
CA THR A 28 6.26 -18.62 -16.12
C THR A 28 5.76 -18.99 -17.52
N LYS A 29 6.42 -18.49 -18.56
CA LYS A 29 6.08 -18.86 -19.95
C LYS A 29 6.31 -20.35 -20.22
N GLU A 30 7.26 -20.93 -19.51
CA GLU A 30 7.67 -22.32 -19.55
C GLU A 30 6.72 -23.22 -18.73
N GLY A 31 5.74 -22.63 -18.04
CA GLY A 31 4.70 -23.34 -17.28
C GLY A 31 5.08 -23.66 -15.83
N GLU A 32 6.24 -23.18 -15.37
CA GLU A 32 6.73 -23.37 -14.00
C GLU A 32 5.95 -22.50 -13.02
N GLN A 33 5.67 -23.03 -11.82
CA GLN A 33 5.02 -22.26 -10.76
C GLN A 33 5.98 -21.22 -10.20
N ILE A 34 5.46 -20.01 -9.95
CA ILE A 34 6.22 -18.92 -9.36
C ILE A 34 5.39 -18.18 -8.30
N CYS A 35 6.07 -17.67 -7.27
CA CYS A 35 5.53 -16.75 -6.28
C CYS A 35 6.45 -15.53 -6.19
N VAL A 36 5.97 -14.37 -6.65
CA VAL A 36 6.68 -13.09 -6.53
C VAL A 36 6.22 -12.40 -5.25
N MET A 37 7.16 -11.96 -4.43
CA MET A 37 6.91 -11.28 -3.17
C MET A 37 7.34 -9.82 -3.28
N ASP A 38 6.39 -8.90 -3.13
CA ASP A 38 6.66 -7.45 -3.07
C ASP A 38 6.39 -6.92 -1.67
N SER A 39 7.46 -6.49 -0.99
CA SER A 39 7.41 -5.91 0.34
C SER A 39 7.43 -4.36 0.35
N ASN A 40 7.40 -3.73 -0.82
CA ASN A 40 7.44 -2.27 -0.94
C ASN A 40 6.04 -1.64 -0.98
N PHE A 41 5.01 -2.46 -1.21
CA PHE A 41 3.65 -1.97 -1.21
C PHE A 41 3.17 -1.71 0.22
N LEU A 42 2.81 -0.46 0.48
CA LEU A 42 2.23 -0.02 1.74
C LEU A 42 0.75 0.28 1.54
N PRO A 43 -0.16 -0.26 2.37
CA PRO A 43 -1.57 0.05 2.28
C PRO A 43 -1.80 1.55 2.53
N TYR A 44 -2.68 2.16 1.73
CA TYR A 44 -3.04 3.57 1.85
C TYR A 44 -4.55 3.73 1.64
N PHE A 45 -5.07 4.85 2.12
CA PHE A 45 -6.44 5.28 1.88
C PHE A 45 -6.45 6.79 1.65
N TYR A 46 -7.54 7.29 1.06
CA TYR A 46 -7.76 8.73 0.91
C TYR A 46 -8.69 9.22 2.01
N VAL A 47 -8.45 10.45 2.45
CA VAL A 47 -9.32 11.17 3.36
C VAL A 47 -9.75 12.45 2.64
N LEU A 48 -11.05 12.72 2.66
CA LEU A 48 -11.60 14.01 2.26
C LEU A 48 -11.69 14.88 3.52
N PRO A 49 -10.98 16.02 3.59
CA PRO A 49 -11.10 16.94 4.71
C PRO A 49 -12.50 17.57 4.73
N ASP A 50 -13.07 17.73 5.93
CA ASP A 50 -14.22 18.63 6.10
C ASP A 50 -13.83 20.09 5.82
N GLU A 51 -14.80 20.90 5.40
CA GLU A 51 -14.59 22.31 5.03
C GLU A 51 -13.99 23.16 6.16
N ASN A 52 -14.16 22.73 7.42
CA ASN A 52 -13.68 23.43 8.61
C ASN A 52 -12.22 23.09 8.98
N ASN A 53 -11.61 22.08 8.37
CA ASN A 53 -10.25 21.65 8.70
C ASN A 53 -9.26 22.06 7.61
N SER A 54 -8.19 22.75 7.98
CA SER A 54 -7.12 23.03 7.02
C SER A 54 -6.28 21.78 6.77
N LEU A 55 -5.78 21.63 5.54
CA LEU A 55 -4.87 20.53 5.18
C LEU A 55 -3.57 20.54 6.01
N GLY A 56 -3.14 21.73 6.43
CA GLY A 56 -1.96 21.90 7.28
C GLY A 56 -2.15 21.30 8.68
N GLU A 57 -3.27 21.61 9.33
CA GLU A 57 -3.60 21.09 10.66
C GLU A 57 -3.75 19.57 10.66
N LEU A 58 -4.43 19.02 9.65
CA LEU A 58 -4.57 17.56 9.51
C LEU A 58 -3.22 16.88 9.31
N LYS A 59 -2.34 17.47 8.50
CA LYS A 59 -0.99 16.93 8.29
C LYS A 59 -0.20 16.92 9.61
N THR A 60 -0.20 18.02 10.37
CA THR A 60 0.48 18.08 11.67
C THR A 60 -0.12 17.10 12.69
N TYR A 61 -1.44 16.94 12.69
CA TYR A 61 -2.12 15.94 13.53
C TYR A 61 -1.62 14.53 13.22
N PHE A 62 -1.61 14.11 11.95
CA PHE A 62 -1.14 12.77 11.58
C PHE A 62 0.37 12.56 11.73
N GLU A 63 1.18 13.61 11.62
CA GLU A 63 2.63 13.54 11.89
C GLU A 63 2.95 13.33 13.37
N THR A 64 2.08 13.85 14.26
CA THR A 64 2.22 13.69 15.72
C THR A 64 1.40 12.54 16.28
N PHE A 65 0.52 11.96 15.46
CA PHE A 65 -0.31 10.81 15.83
C PHE A 65 0.55 9.59 16.12
N SER A 66 0.43 9.08 17.34
CA SER A 66 1.09 7.85 17.78
C SER A 66 0.04 6.93 18.37
N HIS A 67 -0.05 5.72 17.83
CA HIS A 67 -0.92 4.66 18.30
C HIS A 67 -0.13 3.35 18.30
N GLU A 68 -0.29 2.52 19.32
CA GLU A 68 0.54 1.31 19.50
C GLU A 68 0.46 0.35 18.30
N GLU A 69 -0.68 0.33 17.61
CA GLU A 69 -0.96 -0.57 16.48
C GLU A 69 -0.82 0.07 15.09
N ILE A 70 -0.71 1.40 14.99
CA ILE A 70 -0.76 2.11 13.71
C ILE A 70 0.52 2.92 13.52
N ASN A 71 1.26 2.61 12.45
CA ASN A 71 2.43 3.35 12.03
C ASN A 71 2.16 4.07 10.70
N ILE A 72 2.03 5.40 10.73
CA ILE A 72 1.84 6.21 9.54
C ILE A 72 3.22 6.50 8.93
N VAL A 73 3.50 5.87 7.79
CA VAL A 73 4.81 5.95 7.11
C VAL A 73 4.89 7.07 6.07
N LYS A 74 3.75 7.56 5.58
CA LYS A 74 3.68 8.61 4.56
C LYS A 74 2.34 9.34 4.61
N ILE A 75 2.41 10.66 4.47
CA ILE A 75 1.25 11.54 4.25
C ILE A 75 1.50 12.33 2.97
N GLU A 76 0.51 12.35 2.07
CA GLU A 76 0.63 13.04 0.79
C GLU A 76 -0.66 13.79 0.46
N GLN A 77 -0.53 15.09 0.21
CA GLN A 77 -1.64 15.89 -0.30
C GLN A 77 -1.74 15.68 -1.82
N VAL A 78 -2.90 15.20 -2.26
CA VAL A 78 -3.17 14.92 -3.68
C VAL A 78 -4.45 15.63 -4.14
N LYS A 79 -4.50 16.01 -5.41
CA LYS A 79 -5.73 16.49 -6.05
C LYS A 79 -6.36 15.32 -6.82
N LYS A 80 -7.53 14.87 -6.39
CA LYS A 80 -8.30 13.81 -7.05
C LYS A 80 -9.74 14.26 -7.28
N GLN A 81 -10.37 13.67 -8.29
CA GLN A 81 -11.81 13.84 -8.50
C GLN A 81 -12.54 12.84 -7.61
N TYR A 82 -13.41 13.33 -6.75
CA TYR A 82 -14.28 12.52 -5.90
C TYR A 82 -15.62 12.31 -6.60
N TRP A 83 -16.06 11.06 -6.70
CA TRP A 83 -17.24 10.66 -7.48
C TRP A 83 -18.42 10.20 -6.61
N GLY A 84 -18.30 10.24 -5.27
CA GLY A 84 -19.28 9.73 -4.33
C GLY A 84 -18.91 8.35 -3.81
#